data_AF-A0A2G5B7K9-F1
#
_entry.id   AF-A0A2G5B7K9-F1
#
_cell.length_a   1.000
_cell.length_b   1.000
_cell.length_c   1.000
_cell.angle_alpha   90.00
_cell.angle_beta   90.00
_cell.angle_gamma   90.00
#
_symmetry.space_group_name_H-M   'P 1'
#
loop_
_entity.id
_entity.type
_entity.pdbx_description
1 polymer ?
#
loop_
_entity_poly.entity_id
_entity_poly.type
_entity_poly.pdbx_seq_one_letter_code
_entity_poly.pdbx_strand_id
1 'polypeptide(L)'
;HDVCDACGQSGEFICCEHCPRVFHFLCVEPPMTPDDVRQIDHWFCRECSHQRSRKRKSRAHAKNIFYPLISNIEYSNPRTFSVPEEIRRLFDGVEADVDGSYVNVREDRQQR
;
A
#
# COMPACT_ATOMS: atom_id res chain seq x y z
N HIS A 1 -12.05 -7.07 2.02
CA HIS A 1 -11.49 -6.47 0.80
C HIS A 1 -11.06 -7.60 -0.12
N ASP A 2 -11.38 -7.47 -1.38
CA ASP A 2 -11.11 -8.39 -2.49
C ASP A 2 -9.91 -7.95 -3.34
N VAL A 3 -9.31 -6.80 -3.00
CA VAL A 3 -8.10 -6.25 -3.60
C VAL A 3 -7.11 -5.86 -2.50
N CYS A 4 -5.81 -5.92 -2.81
CA CYS A 4 -4.74 -5.50 -1.93
C CYS A 4 -4.81 -3.99 -1.62
N ASP A 5 -4.81 -3.60 -0.34
CA ASP A 5 -4.84 -2.20 0.10
C ASP A 5 -3.58 -1.39 -0.24
N ALA A 6 -2.49 -2.08 -0.62
CA ALA A 6 -1.27 -1.43 -1.07
C ALA A 6 -1.25 -1.18 -2.57
N CYS A 7 -1.58 -2.17 -3.41
CA CYS A 7 -1.45 -2.05 -4.87
C CYS A 7 -2.77 -2.01 -5.65
N GLY A 8 -3.91 -2.30 -5.03
CA GLY A 8 -5.22 -2.30 -5.68
C GLY A 8 -5.52 -3.52 -6.55
N GLN A 9 -4.62 -4.51 -6.62
CA GLN A 9 -4.80 -5.71 -7.46
C GLN A 9 -5.39 -6.89 -6.68
N SER A 10 -6.07 -7.79 -7.40
CA SER A 10 -6.57 -9.08 -6.89
C SER A 10 -5.45 -10.12 -6.75
N GLY A 11 -5.55 -11.06 -5.82
CA GLY A 11 -4.53 -12.10 -5.62
C GLY A 11 -4.67 -12.83 -4.29
N GLU A 12 -3.55 -13.37 -3.80
CA GLU A 12 -3.46 -14.00 -2.48
C GLU A 12 -2.98 -13.00 -1.43
N PHE A 13 -3.68 -12.95 -0.30
CA PHE A 13 -3.45 -11.91 0.70
C PHE A 13 -3.35 -12.45 2.12
N ILE A 14 -2.71 -11.66 2.97
CA ILE A 14 -2.85 -11.73 4.43
C ILE A 14 -3.87 -10.68 4.91
N CYS A 15 -4.70 -11.07 5.87
CA CYS A 15 -5.74 -10.20 6.45
C CYS A 15 -5.26 -9.59 7.76
N CYS A 16 -5.54 -8.30 7.97
CA CYS A 16 -5.31 -7.68 9.27
C CYS A 16 -6.38 -8.12 10.28
N GLU A 17 -5.96 -8.57 11.46
CA GLU A 17 -6.88 -9.01 12.53
C GLU A 17 -7.71 -7.88 13.18
N HIS A 18 -7.46 -6.61 12.84
CA HIS A 18 -8.11 -5.47 13.48
C HIS A 18 -8.84 -4.51 12.51
N CYS A 19 -8.67 -4.68 11.21
CA CYS A 19 -9.32 -3.83 10.22
C CYS A 19 -9.59 -4.63 8.95
N PRO A 20 -10.51 -4.21 8.08
CA PRO A 20 -10.92 -5.02 6.93
C PRO A 20 -9.86 -5.12 5.82
N ARG A 21 -8.67 -4.53 6.02
CA ARG A 21 -7.63 -4.41 5.00
C ARG A 21 -6.90 -5.72 4.76
N VAL A 22 -6.51 -5.94 3.51
CA VAL A 22 -5.78 -7.13 3.06
C VAL A 22 -4.57 -6.71 2.21
N PHE A 23 -3.49 -7.49 2.26
CA PHE A 23 -2.25 -7.17 1.56
C PHE A 23 -1.64 -8.42 0.93
N HIS A 24 -1.04 -8.30 -0.26
CA HIS A 24 -0.14 -9.36 -0.73
C HIS A 24 1.04 -9.52 0.24
N PHE A 25 1.60 -10.71 0.33
CA PHE A 25 2.75 -10.97 1.21
C PHE A 25 3.97 -10.09 0.85
N LEU A 26 4.15 -9.77 -0.43
CA LEU A 26 5.19 -8.84 -0.88
C LEU A 26 4.83 -7.36 -0.72
N CYS A 27 3.55 -7.06 -0.48
CA CYS A 27 3.06 -5.70 -0.27
C CYS A 27 3.00 -5.30 1.21
N VAL A 28 3.38 -6.19 2.14
CA VAL A 28 3.56 -5.82 3.54
C VAL A 28 4.99 -5.30 3.79
N GLU A 29 5.20 -4.62 4.91
CA GLU A 29 6.51 -4.06 5.29
C GLU A 29 6.92 -4.59 6.68
N PRO A 30 7.95 -5.45 6.78
CA PRO A 30 8.77 -5.98 5.67
C PRO A 30 8.02 -7.00 4.81
N PRO A 31 8.44 -7.24 3.54
CA PRO A 31 7.89 -8.31 2.70
C PRO A 31 8.00 -9.67 3.38
N MET A 32 6.95 -10.49 3.24
CA MET A 32 6.86 -11.82 3.84
C MET A 32 6.77 -12.90 2.77
N THR A 33 7.25 -14.07 3.11
CA THR A 33 7.02 -15.31 2.35
C THR A 33 5.79 -16.05 2.91
N PRO A 34 5.19 -16.98 2.14
CA PRO A 34 4.12 -17.83 2.67
C PRO A 34 4.53 -18.65 3.90
N ASP A 35 5.81 -19.00 4.04
CA ASP A 35 6.34 -19.69 5.22
C ASP A 35 6.33 -18.79 6.46
N ASP A 36 6.73 -17.52 6.31
CA ASP A 36 6.68 -16.54 7.41
C ASP A 36 5.24 -16.36 7.91
N VAL A 37 4.28 -16.30 6.99
CA VAL A 37 2.84 -16.20 7.31
C VAL A 37 2.34 -17.44 8.05
N ARG A 38 2.84 -18.63 7.73
CA ARG A 38 2.46 -19.88 8.44
C ARG A 38 3.00 -19.94 9.87
N GLN A 39 4.05 -19.18 10.19
CA GLN A 39 4.68 -19.18 11.51
C GLN A 39 4.07 -18.16 12.48
N ILE A 40 3.16 -17.30 12.00
CA ILE A 40 2.52 -16.26 12.80
C ILE A 40 1.06 -16.62 13.10
N ASP A 41 0.65 -16.51 14.36
CA ASP A 41 -0.74 -16.74 14.76
C ASP A 41 -1.65 -15.57 14.37
N HIS A 42 -1.15 -14.35 14.55
CA HIS A 42 -1.90 -13.12 14.29
C HIS A 42 -1.03 -12.10 13.58
N TRP A 43 -1.60 -11.46 12.56
CA TRP A 43 -0.96 -10.39 11.82
C TRP A 43 -1.78 -9.10 11.87
N PHE A 44 -1.07 -7.98 11.97
CA PHE A 44 -1.67 -6.64 11.98
C PHE A 44 -0.98 -5.76 10.93
N CYS A 45 -1.77 -5.01 10.17
CA CYS A 45 -1.23 -4.00 9.27
C CYS A 45 -0.47 -2.91 10.06
N ARG A 46 0.36 -2.13 9.37
CA ARG A 46 1.29 -1.20 10.00
C ARG A 46 0.60 -0.16 10.88
N GLU A 47 -0.54 0.34 10.40
CA GLU A 47 -1.36 1.30 11.13
C GLU A 47 -1.92 0.67 12.42
N CYS A 48 -2.48 -0.54 12.36
CA CYS A 48 -3.03 -1.23 13.52
C CYS A 48 -1.94 -1.65 14.51
N SER A 49 -0.79 -2.11 14.02
CA SER A 49 0.38 -2.43 14.85
C SER A 49 0.89 -1.20 15.61
N HIS A 50 0.98 -0.04 14.94
CA HIS A 50 1.34 1.22 15.60
C HIS A 50 0.28 1.66 16.63
N GLN A 51 -1.01 1.58 16.31
CA GLN A 51 -2.08 1.93 17.24
C GLN A 51 -2.05 1.09 18.52
N ARG A 52 -1.74 -0.21 18.41
CA ARG A 52 -1.62 -1.13 19.55
C ARG A 52 -0.34 -0.91 20.35
N SER A 53 0.74 -0.49 19.71
CA SER A 53 2.06 -0.30 20.33
C SER A 53 2.32 1.11 20.84
N ARG A 54 1.32 2.01 20.87
CA ARG A 54 1.45 3.43 21.27
C ARG A 54 2.12 3.59 22.64
N LYS A 55 3.46 3.61 22.65
CA LYS A 55 4.27 4.07 23.78
C LYS A 55 4.19 5.59 23.82
N ARG A 56 4.25 6.17 25.03
CA ARG A 56 4.28 7.63 25.22
C ARG A 56 5.43 8.20 24.39
N LYS A 57 5.13 9.09 23.43
CA LYS A 57 6.15 9.74 22.59
C LYS A 57 7.15 10.47 23.50
N SER A 58 8.44 10.24 23.29
CA SER A 58 9.48 10.92 24.07
C SER A 58 9.46 12.42 23.74
N ARG A 59 9.61 13.27 24.78
CA ARG A 59 9.67 14.74 24.62
C ARG A 59 10.79 15.21 23.68
N ALA A 60 11.80 14.38 23.44
CA ALA A 60 12.91 14.66 22.52
C ALA A 60 12.45 14.78 21.06
N HIS A 61 11.47 13.99 20.63
CA HIS A 61 10.97 14.00 19.25
C HIS A 61 10.20 15.27 18.88
N ALA A 62 9.67 16.00 19.86
CA ALA A 62 8.94 17.24 19.62
C ALA A 62 9.82 18.38 19.05
N LYS A 63 11.15 18.24 19.11
CA LYS A 63 12.11 19.24 18.60
C LYS A 63 12.51 19.04 17.13
N ASN A 64 12.17 17.91 16.52
CA ASN A 64 12.55 17.61 15.14
C ASN A 64 11.36 17.92 14.20
N ILE A 65 11.54 18.88 13.29
CA ILE A 65 10.51 19.32 12.33
C ILE A 65 10.05 18.20 11.38
N PHE A 66 10.94 17.23 11.10
CA PHE A 66 10.63 16.09 10.24
C PHE A 66 9.99 14.94 11.02
N TYR A 67 9.95 15.00 12.35
CA TYR A 67 9.41 13.92 13.15
C TYR A 67 7.97 13.52 12.76
N PRO A 68 7.03 14.46 12.47
CA PRO A 68 5.70 14.08 11.99
C PRO A 68 5.73 13.30 10.67
N LEU A 69 6.64 13.66 9.75
CA LEU A 69 6.82 13.01 8.46
C LEU A 69 7.46 11.63 8.62
N ILE A 70 8.55 11.54 9.38
CA ILE A 70 9.22 10.27 9.68
C ILE A 70 8.25 9.31 10.38
N SER A 71 7.48 9.81 11.36
CA SER A 71 6.43 9.03 12.01
C SER A 71 5.33 8.59 11.05
N ASN A 72 5.06 9.36 10.00
CA ASN A 72 4.06 8.98 9.00
C ASN A 72 4.62 7.91 8.03
N ILE A 73 5.91 7.93 7.74
CA ILE A 73 6.58 6.94 6.89
C ILE A 73 6.80 5.62 7.63
N GLU A 74 7.24 5.68 8.89
CA GLU A 74 6.99 4.64 9.90
C GLU A 74 5.47 4.42 9.99
N TYR A 75 4.87 3.39 10.57
CA TYR A 75 3.41 3.37 10.87
C TYR A 75 2.34 3.47 9.74
N SER A 76 2.51 4.13 8.60
CA SER A 76 1.52 4.10 7.50
C SER A 76 1.65 2.82 6.70
N ASN A 77 0.52 2.32 6.19
CA ASN A 77 0.55 1.18 5.27
C ASN A 77 1.19 1.58 3.94
N PRO A 78 1.97 0.69 3.30
CA PRO A 78 2.52 0.95 1.98
C PRO A 78 1.40 1.14 0.96
N ARG A 79 1.65 1.98 -0.05
CA ARG A 79 0.75 2.19 -1.18
C ARG A 79 1.57 2.34 -2.45
N THR A 80 1.09 1.76 -3.53
CA THR A 80 1.62 2.00 -4.87
C THR A 80 1.46 3.48 -5.20
N PHE A 81 2.53 4.10 -5.67
CA PHE A 81 2.48 5.47 -6.14
C PHE A 81 1.62 5.55 -7.41
N SER A 82 0.57 6.37 -7.38
CA SER A 82 -0.20 6.73 -8.55
C SER A 82 -0.06 8.23 -8.79
N VAL A 83 0.28 8.60 -10.02
CA VAL A 83 0.27 10.00 -10.44
C VAL A 83 -1.18 10.54 -10.37
N PRO A 84 -1.41 11.81 -9.97
CA PRO A 84 -2.74 12.41 -9.98
C PRO A 84 -3.49 12.26 -11.29
N GLU A 85 -4.82 12.18 -11.19
CA GLU A 85 -5.73 11.93 -12.31
C GLU A 85 -5.60 13.01 -13.41
N GLU A 86 -5.35 14.26 -13.01
CA GLU A 86 -5.15 15.38 -13.91
C GLU A 86 -3.97 15.11 -14.85
N ILE A 87 -2.87 14.59 -14.32
CA ILE A 87 -1.66 14.31 -15.10
C ILE A 87 -1.86 13.05 -15.95
N ARG A 88 -2.52 12.01 -15.41
CA ARG A 88 -2.83 10.79 -16.16
C ARG A 88 -3.68 11.08 -17.40
N ARG A 89 -4.59 12.06 -17.32
CA ARG A 89 -5.50 12.45 -18.41
C ARG A 89 -4.92 13.46 -19.41
N LEU A 90 -3.70 13.98 -19.20
CA LEU A 90 -3.08 14.92 -20.15
C LEU A 90 -2.73 14.27 -21.49
N PHE A 91 -2.52 12.95 -21.51
CA PHE A 91 -2.04 12.23 -22.68
C PHE A 91 -3.23 11.64 -23.46
N ASP A 92 -3.61 12.32 -24.55
CA ASP A 92 -4.64 11.86 -25.47
C ASP A 92 -4.28 10.50 -26.08
N GLY A 93 -5.14 9.51 -25.87
CA GLY A 93 -4.94 8.14 -26.34
C GLY A 93 -4.11 7.25 -25.41
N VAL A 94 -3.78 7.71 -24.20
CA VAL A 94 -3.13 6.89 -23.17
C VAL A 94 -4.08 6.74 -21.98
N GLU A 95 -4.36 5.50 -21.61
CA GLU A 95 -5.09 5.18 -20.37
C GLU A 95 -4.17 4.40 -19.44
N ALA A 96 -4.38 4.52 -18.13
CA ALA A 96 -3.66 3.70 -17.17
C ALA A 96 -4.60 2.68 -16.54
N ASP A 97 -4.21 1.42 -16.62
CA ASP A 97 -4.97 0.28 -16.13
C ASP A 97 -4.90 0.18 -14.59
N VAL A 98 -5.68 -0.74 -14.03
CA VAL A 98 -5.80 -1.00 -12.59
C VAL A 98 -4.48 -1.40 -11.94
N ASP A 99 -3.55 -1.96 -12.71
CA ASP A 99 -2.22 -2.35 -12.27
C ASP A 99 -1.18 -1.21 -12.37
N GLY A 100 -1.57 -0.06 -12.92
CA GLY A 100 -0.70 1.09 -13.15
C GLY A 100 0.06 1.05 -14.47
N SER A 101 -0.14 0.04 -15.32
CA SER A 101 0.39 0.00 -16.68
C SER A 101 -0.29 1.06 -17.55
N TYR A 102 0.43 1.61 -18.52
CA TYR A 102 -0.12 2.58 -19.48
C TYR A 102 -0.38 1.87 -20.81
N VAL A 103 -1.61 1.96 -21.30
CA VAL A 103 -2.05 1.37 -22.57
C VAL A 103 -2.32 2.47 -23.60
N ASN A 104 -1.87 2.24 -24.83
CA ASN A 104 -2.20 3.11 -25.97
C ASN A 104 -3.51 2.63 -26.59
N VAL A 105 -4.61 3.32 -26.26
CA VAL A 105 -5.95 2.95 -26.76
C VAL A 105 -6.14 3.16 -28.26
N ARG A 106 -5.22 3.88 -28.93
CA ARG A 106 -5.26 4.04 -30.39
C ARG A 106 -4.74 2.82 -31.12
N GLU A 107 -3.76 2.12 -30.55
CA GLU A 107 -3.16 0.92 -31.14
C GLU A 107 -3.99 -0.33 -30.83
N ASP A 108 -4.56 -0.43 -29.62
CA ASP A 108 -5.38 -1.59 -29.21
C ASP A 108 -6.67 -1.75 -30.05
N ARG A 109 -7.26 -0.63 -30.51
CA ARG A 109 -8.43 -0.65 -31.40
C ARG A 109 -8.13 -1.12 -32.83
N GLN A 110 -6.87 -1.13 -33.26
CA GLN A 110 -6.48 -1.59 -34.60
C GLN A 110 -6.21 -3.10 -34.66
N GLN A 111 -6.14 -3.77 -33.50
CA GLN A 111 -5.82 -5.20 -33.38
C GLN A 111 -7.02 -6.08 -33.00
N ARG A 112 -8.22 -5.50 -32.90
CA ARG A 112 -9.48 -6.21 -32.66
C ARG A 112 -10.37 -6.22 -33.90
#